data_AF-J8Q4V0-F1
#
_entry.id   AF-J8Q4V0-F1
#
_cell.length_a   1.000
_cell.length_b   1.000
_cell.length_c   1.000
_cell.angle_alpha   90.00
_cell.angle_beta   90.00
_cell.angle_gamma   90.00
#
_symmetry.space_group_name_H-M   'P 1'
#
loop_
_entity.id
_entity.type
_entity.pdbx_description
1 polymer ?
#
loop_
_entity_poly.entity_id
_entity_poly.type
_entity_poly.pdbx_seq_one_letter_code
_entity_poly.pdbx_strand_id
1 'polypeptide(L)'
;MLRLSENRLHLLFKCHTNHPTVIKRLLSTHIKEENSSLEDAGIISNGTIYERKHSHFDGIAKDSDLELLEKGIRKSDEMTSNFTNYMYKFQRLPPNYGSNQLITVDKELQRELDGVLASFNAPCRFAFGYGSGVFEQAGYSKNDSKPQIDIILGVTYPSHFHSINMRQNSQHYSSLKYFGSEFVSKFQQIGAGVYFNPFANINGHDVKYGVISMETLLKDIATWNTFYLAGRLQKPVKILKNDLRVQYWNQLNLKAAATLAKHYTLEKNNNKFDEFQFYKEIAALSYAGDIRYKLGGENPHKVNNIVTKNFERFQEYYKPIYKEVVLNNSFYLPKGFTLQNTQKLLLSRISKSSALQTIKGVFTAGITKSIKYAWAKKLKSFKKN
;
A
#
# COMPACT_ATOMS: atom_id res chain seq x y z
N MET A 1 7.01 -41.26 52.50
CA MET A 1 6.47 -42.34 51.64
C MET A 1 6.33 -41.80 50.23
N LEU A 2 7.14 -42.34 49.30
CA LEU A 2 6.97 -42.41 47.81
C LEU A 2 6.73 -41.06 47.08
N ARG A 3 7.69 -40.41 46.39
CA ARG A 3 8.55 -40.81 45.25
C ARG A 3 7.81 -41.52 44.11
N LEU A 4 8.10 -41.06 42.88
CA LEU A 4 7.68 -41.47 41.52
C LEU A 4 6.70 -40.44 40.89
N SER A 5 6.92 -39.83 39.74
CA SER A 5 7.98 -39.99 38.73
C SER A 5 8.01 -38.76 37.81
N GLU A 6 9.18 -38.12 37.71
CA GLU A 6 9.60 -37.37 36.53
C GLU A 6 9.71 -38.35 35.36
N ASN A 7 8.92 -38.14 34.29
CA ASN A 7 9.19 -38.53 32.91
C ASN A 7 7.91 -38.39 32.09
N ARG A 8 7.66 -37.19 31.54
CA ARG A 8 6.80 -36.97 30.36
C ARG A 8 7.02 -35.57 29.77
N LEU A 9 8.27 -35.20 29.53
CA LEU A 9 8.62 -34.04 28.70
C LEU A 9 9.88 -34.32 27.86
N HIS A 10 9.89 -35.46 27.16
CA HIS A 10 10.87 -35.73 26.11
C HIS A 10 10.31 -36.75 25.11
N LEU A 11 9.39 -36.30 24.25
CA LEU A 11 9.20 -36.87 22.90
C LEU A 11 8.19 -35.99 22.16
N LEU A 12 8.71 -35.13 21.27
CA LEU A 12 8.12 -34.66 20.00
C LEU A 12 8.91 -33.47 19.41
N PHE A 13 10.24 -33.45 19.63
CA PHE A 13 11.18 -32.84 18.69
C PHE A 13 11.68 -33.94 17.74
N LYS A 14 11.00 -34.09 16.61
CA LYS A 14 11.54 -34.63 15.34
C LYS A 14 10.42 -34.64 14.31
N CYS A 15 10.20 -33.51 13.64
CA CYS A 15 9.89 -33.47 12.20
C CYS A 15 9.79 -32.01 11.72
N HIS A 16 10.34 -31.78 10.53
CA HIS A 16 10.30 -30.56 9.72
C HIS A 16 11.42 -29.54 9.94
N THR A 17 12.65 -30.01 9.81
CA THR A 17 13.68 -29.29 9.06
C THR A 17 13.69 -29.84 7.63
N ASN A 18 13.28 -29.05 6.64
CA ASN A 18 13.76 -29.12 5.25
C ASN A 18 13.18 -27.96 4.42
N HIS A 19 14.01 -26.92 4.20
CA HIS A 19 14.29 -26.27 2.91
C HIS A 19 14.74 -24.81 3.06
N PRO A 20 16.05 -24.54 3.20
CA PRO A 20 16.64 -23.25 2.86
C PRO A 20 17.34 -23.23 1.48
N THR A 21 17.32 -24.33 0.72
CA THR A 21 18.22 -24.51 -0.43
C THR A 21 17.78 -23.83 -1.73
N VAL A 22 16.50 -23.45 -1.88
CA VAL A 22 16.00 -22.91 -3.16
C VAL A 22 16.23 -21.40 -3.30
N ILE A 23 16.25 -20.65 -2.19
CA ILE A 23 16.46 -19.18 -2.23
C ILE A 23 17.93 -18.84 -2.54
N LYS A 24 18.90 -19.67 -2.14
CA LYS A 24 20.30 -19.50 -2.56
C LYS A 24 20.50 -19.71 -4.07
N ARG A 25 19.67 -20.55 -4.70
CA ARG A 25 19.79 -20.87 -6.13
C ARG A 25 19.27 -19.75 -7.05
N LEU A 26 18.38 -18.89 -6.55
CA LEU A 26 17.92 -17.69 -7.26
C LEU A 26 18.92 -16.52 -7.20
N LEU A 27 19.94 -16.61 -6.34
CA LEU A 27 20.99 -15.59 -6.19
C LEU A 27 22.33 -16.02 -6.82
N SER A 28 22.39 -17.20 -7.46
CA SER A 28 23.64 -17.77 -8.01
C SER A 28 23.42 -18.41 -9.38
N THR A 29 23.08 -17.60 -10.38
CA THR A 29 23.31 -17.97 -11.79
C THR A 29 24.55 -17.21 -12.29
N HIS A 30 25.53 -18.01 -12.72
CA HIS A 30 26.95 -17.72 -12.91
C HIS A 30 27.32 -16.52 -13.79
N ILE A 31 28.22 -15.70 -13.27
CA ILE A 31 29.38 -15.18 -14.02
C ILE A 31 30.35 -16.35 -14.16
N LYS A 32 30.78 -16.63 -15.40
CA LYS A 32 31.79 -17.65 -15.71
C LYS A 32 33.13 -16.90 -15.82
N GLU A 33 33.96 -16.99 -14.79
CA GLU A 33 35.36 -16.57 -14.85
C GLU A 33 36.15 -17.66 -15.60
N GLU A 34 36.72 -17.31 -16.75
CA GLU A 34 37.81 -18.07 -17.36
C GLU A 34 39.12 -17.38 -17.01
N ASN A 35 39.93 -18.02 -16.16
CA ASN A 35 41.31 -17.65 -15.92
C ASN A 35 42.17 -18.17 -17.07
N SER A 36 42.93 -17.28 -17.71
CA SER A 36 44.16 -17.64 -18.41
C SER A 36 45.29 -16.74 -17.92
N SER A 37 46.35 -17.39 -17.45
CA SER A 37 47.63 -16.85 -17.00
C SER A 37 48.51 -16.51 -18.20
N LEU A 38 49.26 -15.39 -18.14
CA LEU A 38 50.70 -15.30 -18.44
C LEU A 38 51.18 -13.84 -18.39
N GLU A 39 52.42 -13.70 -17.93
CA GLU A 39 53.15 -12.46 -17.65
C GLU A 39 53.67 -11.75 -18.91
N ASP A 40 54.08 -10.49 -18.68
CA ASP A 40 55.20 -9.76 -19.26
C ASP A 40 55.02 -8.72 -20.41
N ALA A 41 55.62 -7.55 -20.14
CA ALA A 41 56.23 -6.54 -21.02
C ALA A 41 55.44 -5.73 -22.10
N GLY A 42 55.30 -4.41 -21.86
CA GLY A 42 55.98 -3.37 -22.66
C GLY A 42 55.45 -2.88 -24.05
N ILE A 43 55.12 -1.57 -24.11
CA ILE A 43 55.45 -0.57 -25.17
C ILE A 43 54.60 -0.47 -26.48
N ILE A 44 53.84 0.64 -26.56
CA ILE A 44 53.53 1.63 -27.65
C ILE A 44 53.22 1.18 -29.11
N SER A 45 52.04 1.59 -29.64
CA SER A 45 51.83 2.51 -30.81
C SER A 45 50.80 2.07 -31.88
N ASN A 46 49.93 3.03 -32.24
CA ASN A 46 49.22 3.25 -33.51
C ASN A 46 48.23 2.21 -34.07
N GLY A 47 47.04 2.71 -34.47
CA GLY A 47 46.37 2.21 -35.67
C GLY A 47 44.86 1.94 -35.58
N THR A 48 44.09 2.94 -36.01
CA THR A 48 42.92 2.83 -36.91
C THR A 48 41.63 2.17 -36.40
N ILE A 49 40.56 2.98 -36.47
CA ILE A 49 39.14 2.65 -36.32
C ILE A 49 38.76 1.53 -37.29
N TYR A 50 38.25 0.42 -36.75
CA TYR A 50 37.45 -0.55 -37.50
C TYR A 50 36.07 -0.68 -36.88
N GLU A 51 35.10 -0.17 -37.63
CA GLU A 51 33.67 -0.30 -37.44
C GLU A 51 33.29 -1.80 -37.48
N ARG A 52 32.97 -2.40 -36.33
CA ARG A 52 32.54 -3.80 -36.26
C ARG A 52 31.01 -3.86 -36.26
N LYS A 53 30.48 -4.33 -37.40
CA LYS A 53 29.08 -4.67 -37.71
C LYS A 53 28.26 -5.13 -36.51
N HIS A 54 27.08 -4.51 -36.35
CA HIS A 54 25.95 -5.04 -35.60
C HIS A 54 25.64 -6.48 -36.05
N SER A 55 26.00 -7.47 -35.23
CA SER A 55 25.43 -8.81 -35.33
C SER A 55 24.06 -8.81 -34.66
N HIS A 56 23.02 -8.98 -35.47
CA HIS A 56 21.66 -9.30 -35.06
C HIS A 56 21.67 -10.39 -33.98
N PHE A 57 21.13 -10.09 -32.80
CA PHE A 57 20.87 -11.08 -31.77
C PHE A 57 19.44 -11.61 -31.99
N ASP A 58 19.28 -12.47 -32.99
CA ASP A 58 18.04 -13.23 -33.19
C ASP A 58 18.02 -14.41 -32.22
N GLY A 59 17.58 -14.14 -30.99
CA GLY A 59 17.23 -15.16 -30.02
C GLY A 59 15.75 -15.52 -30.16
N ILE A 60 15.43 -16.51 -30.99
CA ILE A 60 14.11 -17.16 -30.97
C ILE A 60 14.03 -17.94 -29.65
N ALA A 61 13.40 -17.36 -28.63
CA ALA A 61 13.00 -18.10 -27.44
C ALA A 61 12.05 -19.22 -27.87
N LYS A 62 12.39 -20.48 -27.57
CA LYS A 62 11.53 -21.62 -27.89
C LYS A 62 10.25 -21.56 -27.05
N ASP A 63 9.11 -21.91 -27.63
CA ASP A 63 7.80 -21.93 -26.94
C ASP A 63 7.82 -22.74 -25.65
N SER A 64 8.65 -23.80 -25.57
CA SER A 64 8.84 -24.59 -24.35
C SER A 64 9.45 -23.82 -23.19
N ASP A 65 10.38 -22.90 -23.48
CA ASP A 65 11.08 -22.11 -22.47
C ASP A 65 10.16 -21.02 -21.92
N LEU A 66 9.31 -20.46 -22.80
CA LEU A 66 8.22 -19.54 -22.43
C LEU A 66 7.19 -20.23 -21.53
N GLU A 67 6.78 -21.46 -21.86
CA GLU A 67 5.82 -22.22 -21.07
C GLU A 67 6.37 -22.59 -19.67
N LEU A 68 7.66 -22.94 -19.59
CA LEU A 68 8.33 -23.22 -18.31
C LEU A 68 8.48 -21.95 -17.45
N LEU A 69 8.78 -20.81 -18.07
CA LEU A 69 8.82 -19.51 -17.40
C LEU A 69 7.45 -19.12 -16.85
N GLU A 70 6.39 -19.28 -17.65
CA GLU A 70 5.02 -19.00 -17.24
C GLU A 70 4.59 -19.91 -16.07
N LYS A 71 4.89 -21.21 -16.14
CA LYS A 71 4.66 -22.16 -15.04
C LYS A 71 5.43 -21.76 -13.77
N GLY A 72 6.66 -21.29 -13.91
CA GLY A 72 7.47 -20.78 -12.81
C GLY A 72 6.88 -19.53 -12.14
N ILE A 73 6.43 -18.56 -12.95
CA ILE A 73 5.77 -17.33 -12.48
C ILE A 73 4.48 -17.67 -11.75
N ARG A 74 3.63 -18.54 -12.34
CA ARG A 74 2.36 -18.96 -11.74
C ARG A 74 2.58 -19.65 -10.40
N LYS A 75 3.56 -20.55 -10.31
CA LYS A 75 3.93 -21.23 -9.06
C LYS A 75 4.43 -20.24 -7.99
N SER A 76 5.16 -19.19 -8.40
CA SER A 76 5.61 -18.13 -7.50
C SER A 76 4.44 -17.27 -7.00
N ASP A 77 3.50 -16.91 -7.87
CA ASP A 77 2.29 -16.15 -7.50
C ASP A 77 1.37 -16.98 -6.57
N GLU A 78 1.22 -18.28 -6.83
CA GLU A 78 0.51 -19.23 -5.95
C GLU A 78 1.19 -19.37 -4.58
N MET A 79 2.52 -19.49 -4.55
CA MET A 79 3.28 -19.55 -3.29
C MET A 79 3.14 -18.24 -2.49
N THR A 80 3.18 -17.10 -3.18
CA THR A 80 3.03 -15.77 -2.58
C THR A 80 1.65 -15.59 -1.99
N SER A 81 0.59 -16.01 -2.69
CA SER A 81 -0.78 -15.96 -2.15
C SER A 81 -0.97 -16.85 -0.92
N ASN A 82 -0.25 -17.98 -0.85
CA ASN A 82 -0.24 -18.87 0.30
C ASN A 82 0.67 -18.41 1.46
N PHE A 83 1.51 -17.40 1.23
CA PHE A 83 2.42 -16.88 2.26
C PHE A 83 1.62 -16.09 3.30
N THR A 84 1.43 -16.68 4.48
CA THR A 84 0.59 -16.11 5.54
C THR A 84 1.34 -15.19 6.51
N ASN A 85 2.67 -15.17 6.48
CA ASN A 85 3.47 -14.37 7.41
C ASN A 85 3.70 -12.95 6.89
N TYR A 86 2.66 -12.13 6.89
CA TYR A 86 2.75 -10.71 6.53
C TYR A 86 3.63 -9.87 7.48
N MET A 87 4.10 -10.45 8.60
CA MET A 87 5.03 -9.83 9.54
C MET A 87 6.51 -10.12 9.25
N TYR A 88 6.80 -10.95 8.24
CA TYR A 88 8.17 -11.28 7.85
C TYR A 88 9.02 -10.02 7.67
N LYS A 89 10.21 -9.98 8.27
CA LYS A 89 11.11 -8.83 8.22
C LYS A 89 12.06 -8.97 7.05
N PHE A 90 11.92 -8.09 6.05
CA PHE A 90 12.87 -8.00 4.95
C PHE A 90 14.10 -7.20 5.37
N GLN A 91 15.30 -7.74 5.11
CA GLN A 91 16.56 -6.98 5.22
C GLN A 91 16.80 -6.12 3.97
N ARG A 92 16.42 -6.64 2.80
CA ARG A 92 16.47 -5.97 1.51
C ARG A 92 15.38 -6.50 0.58
N LEU A 93 14.92 -5.66 -0.34
CA LEU A 93 14.08 -6.07 -1.47
C LEU A 93 14.95 -6.13 -2.74
N PRO A 94 14.50 -6.84 -3.79
CA PRO A 94 15.18 -6.79 -5.08
C PRO A 94 15.34 -5.35 -5.59
N PRO A 95 16.37 -5.05 -6.39
CA PRO A 95 16.57 -3.72 -6.95
C PRO A 95 15.29 -3.21 -7.63
N ASN A 96 14.94 -1.96 -7.37
CA ASN A 96 13.75 -1.29 -7.92
C ASN A 96 12.38 -1.91 -7.56
N TYR A 97 12.32 -2.98 -6.76
CA TYR A 97 11.04 -3.57 -6.38
C TYR A 97 10.18 -2.57 -5.61
N GLY A 98 9.00 -2.22 -6.11
CA GLY A 98 8.10 -1.26 -5.48
C GLY A 98 8.59 0.20 -5.53
N SER A 99 9.60 0.54 -6.33
CA SER A 99 10.05 1.94 -6.48
C SER A 99 9.00 2.84 -7.11
N ASN A 100 8.09 2.27 -7.93
CA ASN A 100 6.89 2.93 -8.46
C ASN A 100 5.99 3.53 -7.35
N GLN A 101 6.13 3.07 -6.11
CA GLN A 101 5.35 3.55 -4.98
C GLN A 101 5.93 4.84 -4.35
N LEU A 102 7.18 5.19 -4.67
CA LEU A 102 7.92 6.31 -4.08
C LEU A 102 7.72 7.59 -4.90
N ILE A 103 6.46 8.01 -5.04
CA ILE A 103 6.06 9.19 -5.82
C ILE A 103 6.74 10.46 -5.29
N THR A 104 7.26 11.28 -6.20
CA THR A 104 7.85 12.59 -5.91
C THR A 104 6.79 13.68 -5.87
N VAL A 105 6.99 14.70 -5.03
CA VAL A 105 6.17 15.93 -5.00
C VAL A 105 7.10 17.13 -5.07
N ASP A 106 6.56 18.33 -5.22
CA ASP A 106 7.33 19.56 -5.19
C ASP A 106 8.12 19.70 -3.88
N LYS A 107 9.27 20.38 -3.95
CA LYS A 107 10.21 20.47 -2.83
C LYS A 107 9.62 21.22 -1.63
N GLU A 108 8.72 22.17 -1.87
CA GLU A 108 8.09 22.95 -0.82
C GLU A 108 7.07 22.09 -0.04
N LEU A 109 6.14 21.44 -0.75
CA LEU A 109 5.21 20.50 -0.12
C LEU A 109 5.93 19.35 0.58
N GLN A 110 7.02 18.82 0.01
CA GLN A 110 7.84 17.81 0.67
C GLN A 110 8.33 18.31 2.04
N ARG A 111 8.87 19.53 2.11
CA ARG A 111 9.33 20.14 3.37
C ARG A 111 8.18 20.36 4.36
N GLU A 112 7.02 20.82 3.90
CA GLU A 112 5.83 20.98 4.75
C GLU A 112 5.41 19.63 5.35
N LEU A 113 5.33 18.58 4.54
CA LEU A 113 4.95 17.23 4.97
C LEU A 113 5.97 16.61 5.92
N ASP A 114 7.27 16.79 5.65
CA ASP A 114 8.35 16.34 6.53
C ASP A 114 8.31 17.09 7.86
N GLY A 115 8.03 18.39 7.86
CA GLY A 115 7.85 19.20 9.06
C GLY A 115 6.67 18.73 9.91
N VAL A 116 5.53 18.38 9.28
CA VAL A 116 4.37 17.79 9.97
C VAL A 116 4.73 16.43 10.56
N LEU A 117 5.47 15.57 9.86
CA LEU A 117 5.87 14.27 10.39
C LEU A 117 6.88 14.41 11.55
N ALA A 118 7.82 15.34 11.44
CA ALA A 118 8.85 15.61 12.44
C ALA A 118 8.28 16.20 13.74
N SER A 119 7.08 16.80 13.71
CA SER A 119 6.46 17.35 14.92
C SER A 119 6.00 16.29 15.92
N PHE A 120 5.93 15.00 15.53
CA PHE A 120 5.51 13.92 16.43
C PHE A 120 6.70 13.33 17.18
N ASN A 121 6.72 13.44 18.51
CA ASN A 121 7.75 12.80 19.35
C ASN A 121 7.57 11.28 19.41
N ALA A 122 6.34 10.81 19.21
CA ALA A 122 6.02 9.39 19.26
C ALA A 122 6.57 8.66 18.01
N PRO A 123 7.27 7.52 18.18
CA PRO A 123 7.94 6.86 17.07
C PRO A 123 6.93 6.27 16.07
N CYS A 124 7.12 6.62 14.80
CA CYS A 124 6.39 6.07 13.66
C CYS A 124 7.30 5.13 12.85
N ARG A 125 6.76 4.01 12.34
CA ARG A 125 7.49 3.05 11.49
C ARG A 125 7.25 3.29 10.01
N PHE A 126 6.01 3.61 9.65
CA PHE A 126 5.59 3.84 8.28
C PHE A 126 4.64 5.04 8.23
N ALA A 127 4.79 5.93 7.27
CA ALA A 127 3.90 7.08 7.13
C ALA A 127 3.64 7.40 5.66
N PHE A 128 2.40 7.76 5.35
CA PHE A 128 2.05 8.31 4.05
C PHE A 128 1.03 9.43 4.16
N GLY A 129 1.23 10.45 3.32
CA GLY A 129 0.31 11.55 3.11
C GLY A 129 -0.59 11.31 1.90
N TYR A 130 -1.81 11.83 1.96
CA TYR A 130 -2.79 11.59 0.92
C TYR A 130 -3.88 12.68 0.87
N GLY A 131 -4.71 12.67 -0.19
CA GLY A 131 -5.87 13.56 -0.28
C GLY A 131 -5.54 14.90 -0.93
N SER A 132 -6.49 15.84 -0.88
CA SER A 132 -6.39 17.14 -1.57
C SER A 132 -5.22 18.02 -1.12
N GLY A 133 -4.75 17.85 0.12
CA GLY A 133 -3.60 18.58 0.65
C GLY A 133 -2.25 18.00 0.25
N VAL A 134 -2.22 16.86 -0.44
CA VAL A 134 -0.98 16.23 -0.95
C VAL A 134 -1.00 16.11 -2.47
N PHE A 135 -2.18 15.90 -3.05
CA PHE A 135 -2.39 15.87 -4.49
C PHE A 135 -3.63 16.72 -4.82
N GLU A 136 -3.49 17.72 -5.69
CA GLU A 136 -4.55 18.69 -5.98
C GLU A 136 -5.88 18.02 -6.40
N GLN A 137 -7.01 18.47 -5.82
CA GLN A 137 -8.36 18.01 -6.18
C GLN A 137 -9.16 19.11 -6.89
N ALA A 138 -10.26 18.78 -7.59
CA ALA A 138 -11.07 19.75 -8.34
C ALA A 138 -11.73 20.77 -7.40
N GLY A 139 -11.68 22.06 -7.74
CA GLY A 139 -12.42 23.12 -7.06
C GLY A 139 -11.66 23.93 -6.00
N TYR A 140 -10.32 23.83 -5.94
CA TYR A 140 -9.51 24.71 -5.10
C TYR A 140 -8.96 25.88 -5.94
N SER A 141 -9.50 27.07 -5.71
CA SER A 141 -8.89 28.32 -6.16
C SER A 141 -7.71 28.63 -5.23
N LYS A 142 -6.60 29.18 -5.76
CA LYS A 142 -5.40 29.57 -4.98
C LYS A 142 -5.68 30.53 -3.79
N ASN A 143 -6.90 31.07 -3.69
CA ASN A 143 -7.33 32.03 -2.67
C ASN A 143 -8.13 31.43 -1.50
N ASP A 144 -8.41 30.12 -1.49
CA ASP A 144 -9.09 29.46 -0.36
C ASP A 144 -8.06 28.83 0.61
N SER A 145 -8.40 28.81 1.91
CA SER A 145 -7.61 28.22 3.01
C SER A 145 -6.88 26.92 2.62
N LYS A 146 -5.60 26.78 3.00
CA LYS A 146 -4.77 25.59 2.69
C LYS A 146 -5.58 24.28 2.87
N PRO A 147 -5.65 23.41 1.85
CA PRO A 147 -6.42 22.17 1.94
C PRO A 147 -5.92 21.27 3.08
N GLN A 148 -6.84 20.58 3.76
CA GLN A 148 -6.49 19.64 4.84
C GLN A 148 -5.53 18.55 4.34
N ILE A 149 -4.47 18.32 5.11
CA ILE A 149 -3.49 17.25 4.89
C ILE A 149 -3.99 16.00 5.61
N ASP A 150 -4.24 14.90 4.89
CA ASP A 150 -4.54 13.60 5.49
C ASP A 150 -3.27 12.73 5.58
N ILE A 151 -2.95 12.20 6.76
CA ILE A 151 -1.78 11.33 7.00
C ILE A 151 -2.21 10.03 7.68
N ILE A 152 -1.56 8.92 7.35
CA ILE A 152 -1.61 7.68 8.15
C ILE A 152 -0.23 7.40 8.75
N LEU A 153 -0.23 7.06 10.03
CA LEU A 153 0.93 6.69 10.83
C LEU A 153 0.81 5.21 11.24
N GLY A 154 1.67 4.37 10.66
CA GLY A 154 1.88 2.98 11.04
C GLY A 154 2.85 2.88 12.21
N VAL A 155 2.39 2.36 13.34
CA VAL A 155 3.13 2.31 14.60
C VAL A 155 3.27 0.88 15.12
N THR A 156 4.34 0.57 15.85
CA THR A 156 4.52 -0.79 16.41
C THR A 156 3.55 -1.03 17.56
N TYR A 157 3.47 -0.08 18.50
CA TYR A 157 2.69 -0.21 19.73
C TYR A 157 1.74 1.01 19.85
N PRO A 158 0.48 0.88 19.41
CA PRO A 158 -0.48 1.98 19.45
C PRO A 158 -0.67 2.59 20.84
N SER A 159 -0.75 1.78 21.91
CA SER A 159 -0.89 2.31 23.28
C SER A 159 0.29 3.23 23.65
N HIS A 160 1.54 2.82 23.39
CA HIS A 160 2.71 3.65 23.66
C HIS A 160 2.72 4.93 22.82
N PHE A 161 2.37 4.82 21.53
CA PHE A 161 2.24 5.99 20.66
C PHE A 161 1.22 6.98 21.23
N HIS A 162 0.02 6.50 21.58
CA HIS A 162 -1.04 7.32 22.15
C HIS A 162 -0.63 7.95 23.49
N SER A 163 0.08 7.22 24.34
CA SER A 163 0.57 7.73 25.62
C SER A 163 1.50 8.94 25.43
N ILE A 164 2.48 8.83 24.52
CA ILE A 164 3.41 9.93 24.21
C ILE A 164 2.68 11.09 23.53
N ASN A 165 1.86 10.77 22.52
CA ASN A 165 1.18 11.79 21.73
C ASN A 165 0.08 12.52 22.53
N MET A 166 -0.53 11.90 23.54
CA MET A 166 -1.46 12.59 24.45
C MET A 166 -0.74 13.56 25.37
N ARG A 167 0.48 13.23 25.83
CA ARG A 167 1.31 14.16 26.62
C ARG A 167 1.74 15.37 25.80
N GLN A 168 2.18 15.12 24.57
CA GLN A 168 2.64 16.18 23.67
C GLN A 168 1.48 17.00 23.09
N ASN A 169 0.43 16.33 22.63
CA ASN A 169 -0.63 16.89 21.79
C ASN A 169 -2.02 16.56 22.34
N SER A 170 -2.24 16.84 23.62
CA SER A 170 -3.48 16.47 24.34
C SER A 170 -4.75 17.04 23.69
N GLN A 171 -4.64 18.18 23.01
CA GLN A 171 -5.72 18.89 22.32
C GLN A 171 -6.15 18.23 20.99
N HIS A 172 -5.34 17.31 20.44
CA HIS A 172 -5.71 16.57 19.23
C HIS A 172 -6.80 15.55 19.50
N TYR A 173 -6.85 14.99 20.71
CA TYR A 173 -7.79 13.96 21.12
C TYR A 173 -9.12 14.56 21.61
N SER A 174 -10.22 13.84 21.40
CA SER A 174 -11.49 14.11 22.07
C SER A 174 -11.42 13.77 23.56
N SER A 175 -12.57 13.84 24.26
CA SER A 175 -12.71 13.42 25.65
C SER A 175 -12.27 11.98 25.92
N LEU A 176 -12.12 11.15 24.88
CA LEU A 176 -11.57 9.80 24.99
C LEU A 176 -10.17 9.74 25.62
N LYS A 177 -9.39 10.83 25.56
CA LYS A 177 -8.07 10.92 26.21
C LYS A 177 -8.11 10.69 27.72
N TYR A 178 -9.22 11.03 28.39
CA TYR A 178 -9.35 10.90 29.83
C TYR A 178 -9.46 9.44 30.31
N PHE A 179 -9.73 8.49 29.40
CA PHE A 179 -9.70 7.05 29.68
C PHE A 179 -8.31 6.42 29.49
N GLY A 180 -7.31 7.22 29.10
CA GLY A 180 -5.93 6.78 28.92
C GLY A 180 -5.63 6.08 27.59
N SER A 181 -4.34 5.85 27.35
CA SER A 181 -3.84 5.31 26.07
C SER A 181 -4.22 3.85 25.83
N GLU A 182 -4.33 3.04 26.88
CA GLU A 182 -4.77 1.65 26.79
C GLU A 182 -6.18 1.55 26.23
N PHE A 183 -7.12 2.31 26.80
CA PHE A 183 -8.49 2.38 26.30
C PHE A 183 -8.54 2.83 24.85
N VAL A 184 -7.85 3.93 24.52
CA VAL A 184 -7.82 4.45 23.14
C VAL A 184 -7.22 3.43 22.16
N SER A 185 -6.20 2.69 22.56
CA SER A 185 -5.59 1.65 21.72
C SER A 185 -6.51 0.43 21.49
N LYS A 186 -7.32 0.06 22.50
CA LYS A 186 -8.37 -0.97 22.35
C LYS A 186 -9.49 -0.46 21.46
N PHE A 187 -9.95 0.78 21.69
CA PHE A 187 -10.98 1.43 20.89
C PHE A 187 -10.56 1.61 19.42
N GLN A 188 -9.27 1.87 19.18
CA GLN A 188 -8.68 1.95 17.84
C GLN A 188 -8.98 0.70 17.01
N GLN A 189 -8.93 -0.51 17.61
CA GLN A 189 -9.08 -1.79 16.91
C GLN A 189 -10.47 -2.00 16.31
N ILE A 190 -11.49 -1.23 16.72
CA ILE A 190 -12.84 -1.32 16.17
C ILE A 190 -12.83 -0.94 14.67
N GLY A 191 -13.54 -1.69 13.83
CA GLY A 191 -13.62 -1.41 12.39
C GLY A 191 -12.30 -1.66 11.68
N ALA A 192 -11.76 -0.64 10.99
CA ALA A 192 -10.52 -0.75 10.22
C ALA A 192 -9.22 -0.73 11.06
N GLY A 193 -9.33 -0.61 12.38
CA GLY A 193 -8.14 -0.51 13.24
C GLY A 193 -7.42 0.86 13.22
N VAL A 194 -8.01 1.88 12.59
CA VAL A 194 -7.43 3.23 12.47
C VAL A 194 -8.09 4.21 13.43
N TYR A 195 -7.31 4.86 14.30
CA TYR A 195 -7.78 5.94 15.17
C TYR A 195 -7.46 7.30 14.55
N PHE A 196 -8.48 8.10 14.22
CA PHE A 196 -8.29 9.42 13.60
C PHE A 196 -8.39 10.56 14.60
N ASN A 197 -7.41 11.46 14.54
CA ASN A 197 -7.45 12.79 15.14
C ASN A 197 -7.67 13.83 14.02
N PRO A 198 -8.90 14.36 13.85
CA PRO A 198 -9.18 15.38 12.84
C PRO A 198 -8.92 16.80 13.37
N PHE A 199 -8.65 17.73 12.44
CA PHE A 199 -8.49 19.17 12.72
C PHE A 199 -7.37 19.46 13.75
N ALA A 200 -6.26 18.74 13.64
CA ALA A 200 -5.05 19.05 14.39
C ALA A 200 -4.31 20.17 13.67
N ASN A 201 -4.08 21.30 14.34
CA ASN A 201 -3.26 22.36 13.78
C ASN A 201 -1.78 22.03 14.06
N ILE A 202 -1.02 21.74 13.00
CA ILE A 202 0.40 21.38 13.08
C ILE A 202 1.15 22.25 12.09
N ASN A 203 2.09 23.07 12.59
CA ASN A 203 2.88 24.01 11.79
C ASN A 203 2.02 24.91 10.88
N GLY A 204 0.84 25.33 11.35
CA GLY A 204 -0.08 26.17 10.57
C GLY A 204 -0.94 25.42 9.55
N HIS A 205 -0.84 24.09 9.47
CA HIS A 205 -1.69 23.26 8.62
C HIS A 205 -2.81 22.57 9.41
N ASP A 206 -3.99 22.49 8.80
CA ASP A 206 -5.05 21.61 9.25
C ASP A 206 -4.72 20.17 8.84
N VAL A 207 -4.31 19.37 9.82
CA VAL A 207 -3.91 17.97 9.63
C VAL A 207 -4.98 17.04 10.20
N LYS A 208 -5.30 16.00 9.44
CA LYS A 208 -6.04 14.84 9.92
C LYS A 208 -5.12 13.63 9.84
N TYR A 209 -4.71 13.11 10.99
CA TYR A 209 -3.84 11.95 11.04
C TYR A 209 -4.55 10.73 11.64
N GLY A 210 -4.34 9.57 11.01
CA GLY A 210 -4.81 8.27 11.47
C GLY A 210 -3.67 7.44 12.03
N VAL A 211 -3.85 6.82 13.19
CA VAL A 211 -2.88 5.89 13.80
C VAL A 211 -3.36 4.46 13.60
N ILE A 212 -2.47 3.58 13.16
CA ILE A 212 -2.74 2.14 12.96
C ILE A 212 -1.55 1.30 13.40
N SER A 213 -1.78 0.09 13.94
CA SER A 213 -0.68 -0.85 14.18
C SER A 213 -0.09 -1.38 12.87
N MET A 214 1.22 -1.63 12.85
CA MET A 214 1.88 -2.25 11.69
C MET A 214 1.28 -3.63 11.35
N GLU A 215 0.85 -4.38 12.36
CA GLU A 215 0.19 -5.68 12.17
C GLU A 215 -1.13 -5.53 11.41
N THR A 216 -2.03 -4.66 11.86
CA THR A 216 -3.32 -4.46 11.21
C THR A 216 -3.17 -3.87 9.82
N LEU A 217 -2.21 -2.95 9.62
CA LEU A 217 -1.88 -2.40 8.30
C LEU A 217 -1.44 -3.50 7.33
N LEU A 218 -0.45 -4.30 7.72
CA LEU A 218 0.13 -5.33 6.85
C LEU A 218 -0.87 -6.46 6.58
N LYS A 219 -1.66 -6.85 7.57
CA LYS A 219 -2.78 -7.79 7.40
C LYS A 219 -3.80 -7.27 6.39
N ASP A 220 -4.19 -6.01 6.48
CA ASP A 220 -5.18 -5.43 5.56
C ASP A 220 -4.67 -5.40 4.12
N ILE A 221 -3.42 -4.95 3.90
CA ILE A 221 -2.80 -4.87 2.57
C ILE A 221 -2.60 -6.28 1.98
N ALA A 222 -2.11 -7.24 2.77
CA ALA A 222 -1.78 -8.57 2.30
C ALA A 222 -3.02 -9.44 2.01
N THR A 223 -4.08 -9.32 2.81
CA THR A 223 -5.22 -10.25 2.78
C THR A 223 -6.57 -9.57 2.50
N TRP A 224 -6.57 -8.27 2.23
CA TRP A 224 -7.78 -7.46 2.06
C TRP A 224 -8.77 -7.56 3.22
N ASN A 225 -8.28 -7.69 4.46
CA ASN A 225 -9.07 -8.04 5.64
C ASN A 225 -10.30 -7.15 5.87
N THR A 226 -10.09 -5.83 5.88
CA THR A 226 -11.16 -4.81 5.92
C THR A 226 -11.25 -4.03 4.61
N PHE A 227 -10.20 -4.10 3.79
CA PHE A 227 -10.01 -3.38 2.54
C PHE A 227 -9.97 -1.84 2.70
N TYR A 228 -9.81 -1.36 3.93
CA TYR A 228 -9.86 0.08 4.22
C TYR A 228 -8.56 0.78 3.79
N LEU A 229 -7.41 0.31 4.27
CA LEU A 229 -6.11 0.85 3.88
C LEU A 229 -5.56 0.18 2.63
N ALA A 230 -5.88 -1.10 2.39
CA ALA A 230 -5.55 -1.77 1.13
C ALA A 230 -6.12 -0.99 -0.06
N GLY A 231 -7.42 -0.68 -0.03
CA GLY A 231 -8.08 0.14 -1.05
C GLY A 231 -7.53 1.58 -1.10
N ARG A 232 -7.05 2.14 0.02
CA ARG A 232 -6.43 3.48 0.02
C ARG A 232 -5.08 3.47 -0.71
N LEU A 233 -4.24 2.48 -0.45
CA LEU A 233 -2.89 2.34 -1.00
C LEU A 233 -2.88 1.84 -2.46
N GLN A 234 -4.01 1.37 -3.00
CA GLN A 234 -4.19 1.15 -4.43
C GLN A 234 -4.25 2.44 -5.26
N LYS A 235 -4.47 3.59 -4.62
CA LYS A 235 -4.43 4.89 -5.27
C LYS A 235 -3.11 5.59 -4.93
N PRO A 236 -2.60 6.49 -5.79
CA PRO A 236 -1.42 7.29 -5.50
C PRO A 236 -1.44 7.90 -4.09
N VAL A 237 -0.33 7.74 -3.39
CA VAL A 237 -0.05 8.28 -2.05
C VAL A 237 1.39 8.79 -2.02
N LYS A 238 1.67 9.74 -1.12
CA LYS A 238 3.04 10.18 -0.87
C LYS A 238 3.61 9.44 0.32
N ILE A 239 4.57 8.55 0.10
CA ILE A 239 5.30 7.89 1.20
C ILE A 239 6.21 8.92 1.87
N LEU A 240 6.00 9.15 3.17
CA LEU A 240 6.77 10.07 4.00
C LEU A 240 7.83 9.32 4.84
N LYS A 241 7.49 8.09 5.26
CA LYS A 241 8.42 7.18 5.93
C LYS A 241 8.16 5.76 5.47
N ASN A 242 9.19 5.10 4.96
CA ASN A 242 9.05 3.79 4.33
C ASN A 242 9.28 2.62 5.30
N ASP A 243 8.64 1.48 5.00
CA ASP A 243 8.87 0.17 5.63
C ASP A 243 8.86 -0.90 4.52
N LEU A 244 9.93 -1.69 4.42
CA LEU A 244 10.10 -2.67 3.33
C LEU A 244 8.98 -3.70 3.26
N ARG A 245 8.33 -4.03 4.39
CA ARG A 245 7.21 -4.96 4.41
C ARG A 245 5.99 -4.35 3.76
N VAL A 246 5.73 -3.08 4.03
CA VAL A 246 4.61 -2.35 3.43
C VAL A 246 4.86 -2.20 1.94
N GLN A 247 6.08 -1.81 1.54
CA GLN A 247 6.46 -1.72 0.13
C GLN A 247 6.27 -3.06 -0.61
N TYR A 248 6.69 -4.17 0.01
CA TYR A 248 6.50 -5.51 -0.54
C TYR A 248 5.02 -5.87 -0.75
N TRP A 249 4.24 -5.85 0.34
CA TRP A 249 2.84 -6.25 0.29
C TRP A 249 1.98 -5.30 -0.53
N ASN A 250 2.32 -4.01 -0.55
CA ASN A 250 1.59 -3.06 -1.34
C ASN A 250 1.82 -3.29 -2.84
N GLN A 251 3.00 -3.75 -3.29
CA GLN A 251 3.22 -4.11 -4.68
C GLN A 251 2.26 -5.23 -5.14
N LEU A 252 2.08 -6.25 -4.30
CA LEU A 252 1.11 -7.33 -4.53
C LEU A 252 -0.33 -6.83 -4.47
N ASN A 253 -0.65 -5.92 -3.56
CA ASN A 253 -1.95 -5.25 -3.49
C ASN A 253 -2.25 -4.46 -4.78
N LEU A 254 -1.26 -3.79 -5.38
CA LEU A 254 -1.40 -3.12 -6.69
C LEU A 254 -1.65 -4.15 -7.80
N LYS A 255 -0.88 -5.23 -7.85
CA LYS A 255 -1.05 -6.32 -8.84
C LYS A 255 -2.45 -6.94 -8.75
N ALA A 256 -2.96 -7.16 -7.54
CA ALA A 256 -4.31 -7.68 -7.33
C ALA A 256 -5.41 -6.71 -7.77
N ALA A 257 -5.27 -5.42 -7.46
CA ALA A 257 -6.20 -4.39 -7.91
C ALA A 257 -6.21 -4.26 -9.45
N ALA A 258 -5.03 -4.30 -10.07
CA ALA A 258 -4.89 -4.29 -11.52
C ALA A 258 -5.53 -5.53 -12.17
N THR A 259 -5.37 -6.71 -11.57
CA THR A 259 -5.97 -7.96 -12.08
C THR A 259 -7.51 -7.84 -12.16
N LEU A 260 -8.14 -7.34 -11.09
CA LEU A 260 -9.59 -7.11 -11.07
C LEU A 260 -10.02 -6.01 -12.03
N ALA A 261 -9.30 -4.88 -12.02
CA ALA A 261 -9.65 -3.74 -12.85
C ALA A 261 -9.56 -4.07 -14.33
N LYS A 262 -8.53 -4.81 -14.76
CA LYS A 262 -8.43 -5.31 -16.14
C LYS A 262 -9.63 -6.15 -16.52
N HIS A 263 -10.02 -7.11 -15.66
CA HIS A 263 -11.18 -7.95 -15.90
C HIS A 263 -12.46 -7.12 -16.06
N TYR A 264 -12.75 -6.21 -15.12
CA TYR A 264 -13.94 -5.35 -15.20
C TYR A 264 -13.92 -4.38 -16.38
N THR A 265 -12.75 -3.84 -16.74
CA THR A 265 -12.61 -2.96 -17.91
C THR A 265 -12.95 -3.71 -19.19
N LEU A 266 -12.45 -4.94 -19.36
CA LEU A 266 -12.73 -5.76 -20.54
C LEU A 266 -14.21 -6.15 -20.60
N GLU A 267 -14.80 -6.58 -19.48
CA GLU A 267 -16.22 -6.94 -19.41
C GLU A 267 -17.14 -5.76 -19.77
N LYS A 268 -16.82 -4.55 -19.28
CA LYS A 268 -17.66 -3.36 -19.49
C LYS A 268 -17.49 -2.70 -20.85
N ASN A 269 -16.42 -3.02 -21.58
CA ASN A 269 -16.05 -2.32 -22.81
C ASN A 269 -15.91 -3.27 -24.02
N ASN A 270 -16.78 -4.28 -24.11
CA ASN A 270 -16.82 -5.24 -25.24
C ASN A 270 -15.44 -5.83 -25.58
N ASN A 271 -14.68 -6.25 -24.56
CA ASN A 271 -13.31 -6.78 -24.66
C ASN A 271 -12.26 -5.80 -25.22
N LYS A 272 -12.56 -4.50 -25.26
CA LYS A 272 -11.58 -3.45 -25.60
C LYS A 272 -10.97 -2.86 -24.34
N PHE A 273 -9.65 -2.92 -24.24
CA PHE A 273 -8.95 -2.33 -23.10
C PHE A 273 -8.92 -0.80 -23.24
N ASP A 274 -9.37 -0.10 -22.19
CA ASP A 274 -9.29 1.34 -22.05
C ASP A 274 -8.52 1.68 -20.76
N GLU A 275 -7.38 2.35 -20.90
CA GLU A 275 -6.50 2.66 -19.76
C GLU A 275 -7.15 3.62 -18.75
N PHE A 276 -7.91 4.60 -19.22
CA PHE A 276 -8.61 5.54 -18.35
C PHE A 276 -9.70 4.83 -17.54
N GLN A 277 -10.46 3.96 -18.20
CA GLN A 277 -11.45 3.13 -17.52
C GLN A 277 -10.78 2.14 -16.56
N PHE A 278 -9.62 1.57 -16.91
CA PHE A 278 -8.83 0.71 -16.02
C PHE A 278 -8.47 1.40 -14.70
N TYR A 279 -7.94 2.63 -14.74
CA TYR A 279 -7.66 3.36 -13.49
C TYR A 279 -8.94 3.77 -12.74
N LYS A 280 -10.05 4.03 -13.45
CA LYS A 280 -11.36 4.24 -12.81
C LYS A 280 -11.84 2.99 -12.06
N GLU A 281 -11.70 1.80 -12.66
CA GLU A 281 -12.05 0.55 -11.98
C GLU A 281 -11.18 0.34 -10.73
N ILE A 282 -9.87 0.56 -10.81
CA ILE A 282 -8.96 0.53 -9.65
C ILE A 282 -9.47 1.46 -8.54
N ALA A 283 -9.72 2.73 -8.86
CA ALA A 283 -10.17 3.71 -7.89
C ALA A 283 -11.54 3.34 -7.29
N ALA A 284 -12.44 2.77 -8.10
CA ALA A 284 -13.79 2.36 -7.71
C ALA A 284 -13.82 1.19 -6.71
N LEU A 285 -12.84 0.28 -6.74
CA LEU A 285 -12.79 -0.87 -5.82
C LEU A 285 -12.99 -0.46 -4.36
N SER A 286 -12.33 0.62 -3.94
CA SER A 286 -12.38 1.12 -2.55
C SER A 286 -13.69 1.81 -2.16
N TYR A 287 -14.55 2.12 -3.12
CA TYR A 287 -15.87 2.72 -2.90
C TYR A 287 -17.01 1.70 -3.04
N ALA A 288 -16.71 0.50 -3.52
CA ALA A 288 -17.68 -0.58 -3.66
C ALA A 288 -18.24 -0.98 -2.29
N GLY A 289 -19.40 -0.45 -1.91
CA GLY A 289 -20.01 -0.74 -0.61
C GLY A 289 -19.67 0.25 0.51
N ASP A 290 -18.94 1.34 0.23
CA ASP A 290 -18.73 2.39 1.24
C ASP A 290 -20.06 3.10 1.53
N ILE A 291 -20.56 2.96 2.77
CA ILE A 291 -21.83 3.53 3.20
C ILE A 291 -21.82 5.06 3.08
N ARG A 292 -20.67 5.70 3.27
CA ARG A 292 -20.55 7.17 3.16
C ARG A 292 -20.75 7.62 1.71
N TYR A 293 -20.36 6.79 0.75
CA TYR A 293 -20.58 7.02 -0.66
C TYR A 293 -22.05 6.74 -1.04
N LYS A 294 -22.62 5.64 -0.55
CA LYS A 294 -24.02 5.24 -0.83
C LYS A 294 -25.06 6.21 -0.25
N LEU A 295 -24.81 6.80 0.92
CA LEU A 295 -25.73 7.74 1.58
C LEU A 295 -25.59 9.18 1.06
N GLY A 296 -24.91 9.41 -0.05
CA GLY A 296 -24.75 10.76 -0.64
C GLY A 296 -23.83 11.69 0.15
N GLY A 297 -23.03 11.16 1.08
CA GLY A 297 -22.04 11.93 1.85
C GLY A 297 -20.76 12.23 1.06
N GLU A 298 -20.65 11.73 -0.18
CA GLU A 298 -19.52 11.95 -1.09
C GLU A 298 -20.02 12.27 -2.51
N ASN A 299 -19.22 13.02 -3.28
CA ASN A 299 -19.55 13.41 -4.65
C ASN A 299 -19.68 12.18 -5.58
N PRO A 300 -20.78 12.03 -6.35
CA PRO A 300 -20.98 10.90 -7.29
C PRO A 300 -19.91 10.78 -8.39
N HIS A 301 -19.28 11.90 -8.77
CA HIS A 301 -18.19 11.94 -9.75
C HIS A 301 -16.81 11.81 -9.11
N LYS A 302 -16.72 11.49 -7.81
CA LYS A 302 -15.44 11.48 -7.07
C LYS A 302 -14.41 10.54 -7.68
N VAL A 303 -14.81 9.34 -8.11
CA VAL A 303 -13.91 8.38 -8.77
C VAL A 303 -13.33 8.98 -10.05
N ASN A 304 -14.19 9.53 -10.92
CA ASN A 304 -13.77 10.16 -12.16
C ASN A 304 -12.82 11.34 -11.89
N ASN A 305 -13.18 12.23 -10.96
CA ASN A 305 -12.36 13.39 -10.61
C ASN A 305 -10.98 13.01 -10.05
N ILE A 306 -10.89 11.91 -9.29
CA ILE A 306 -9.61 11.40 -8.77
C ILE A 306 -8.70 10.98 -9.91
N VAL A 307 -9.22 10.17 -10.85
CA VAL A 307 -8.43 9.64 -11.96
C VAL A 307 -8.05 10.73 -12.94
N THR A 308 -9.00 11.57 -13.39
CA THR A 308 -8.71 12.67 -14.33
C THR A 308 -7.57 13.57 -13.84
N LYS A 309 -7.53 13.90 -12.54
CA LYS A 309 -6.51 14.80 -11.99
C LYS A 309 -5.17 14.14 -11.67
N ASN A 310 -5.16 12.83 -11.50
CA ASN A 310 -3.96 12.10 -11.08
C ASN A 310 -3.56 11.07 -12.12
N PHE A 311 -4.01 11.20 -13.38
CA PHE A 311 -3.86 10.18 -14.41
C PHE A 311 -2.39 9.79 -14.60
N GLU A 312 -1.50 10.77 -14.78
CA GLU A 312 -0.05 10.55 -14.90
C GLU A 312 0.54 9.88 -13.65
N ARG A 313 0.04 10.21 -12.45
CA ARG A 313 0.47 9.56 -11.20
C ARG A 313 -0.03 8.13 -11.11
N PHE A 314 -1.22 7.82 -11.61
CA PHE A 314 -1.67 6.43 -11.75
C PHE A 314 -0.77 5.67 -12.72
N GLN A 315 -0.40 6.28 -13.84
CA GLN A 315 0.54 5.68 -14.80
C GLN A 315 1.90 5.39 -14.16
N GLU A 316 2.48 6.36 -13.44
CA GLU A 316 3.73 6.18 -12.69
C GLU A 316 3.60 5.07 -11.64
N TYR A 317 2.55 5.13 -10.83
CA TYR A 317 2.31 4.23 -9.70
C TYR A 317 2.06 2.78 -10.14
N TYR A 318 1.45 2.59 -11.32
CA TYR A 318 1.15 1.27 -11.87
C TYR A 318 2.14 0.81 -12.94
N LYS A 319 3.11 1.63 -13.39
CA LYS A 319 3.99 1.34 -14.54
C LYS A 319 4.52 -0.11 -14.61
N PRO A 320 5.20 -0.68 -13.58
CA PRO A 320 5.66 -2.06 -13.65
C PRO A 320 4.50 -3.07 -13.63
N ILE A 321 3.45 -2.81 -12.84
CA ILE A 321 2.26 -3.67 -12.74
C ILE A 321 1.45 -3.69 -14.04
N TYR A 322 1.37 -2.57 -14.75
CA TYR A 322 0.70 -2.46 -16.03
C TYR A 322 1.36 -3.39 -17.05
N LYS A 323 2.70 -3.39 -17.10
CA LYS A 323 3.45 -4.32 -17.95
C LYS A 323 3.17 -5.78 -17.58
N GLU A 324 3.20 -6.11 -16.29
CA GLU A 324 2.93 -7.49 -15.84
C GLU A 324 1.49 -7.95 -16.13
N VAL A 325 0.49 -7.17 -15.72
CA VAL A 325 -0.91 -7.59 -15.71
C VAL A 325 -1.60 -7.29 -17.04
N VAL A 326 -1.42 -6.10 -17.59
CA VAL A 326 -2.12 -5.69 -18.83
C VAL A 326 -1.44 -6.29 -20.04
N LEU A 327 -0.12 -6.12 -20.18
CA LEU A 327 0.62 -6.56 -21.36
C LEU A 327 0.99 -8.06 -21.29
N ASN A 328 1.50 -8.52 -20.15
CA ASN A 328 1.97 -9.90 -19.99
C ASN A 328 0.92 -10.86 -19.40
N ASN A 329 -0.33 -10.41 -19.22
CA ASN A 329 -1.43 -11.24 -18.70
C ASN A 329 -1.17 -11.92 -17.34
N SER A 330 -0.24 -11.40 -16.53
CA SER A 330 0.00 -11.93 -15.19
C SER A 330 -1.24 -11.79 -14.31
N PHE A 331 -1.50 -12.80 -13.49
CA PHE A 331 -2.69 -12.89 -12.65
C PHE A 331 -2.29 -13.06 -11.19
N TYR A 332 -2.84 -12.23 -10.31
CA TYR A 332 -2.66 -12.40 -8.87
C TYR A 332 -3.89 -11.91 -8.11
N LEU A 333 -4.35 -12.70 -7.14
CA LEU A 333 -5.34 -12.30 -6.13
C LEU A 333 -4.93 -12.85 -4.77
N PRO A 334 -5.25 -12.16 -3.65
CA PRO A 334 -4.99 -12.70 -2.32
C PRO A 334 -5.76 -14.00 -2.07
N LYS A 335 -5.24 -14.84 -1.17
CA LYS A 335 -5.88 -16.12 -0.83
C LYS A 335 -7.37 -15.96 -0.48
N GLY A 336 -8.18 -16.81 -1.10
CA GLY A 336 -9.64 -16.83 -0.93
C GLY A 336 -10.41 -15.88 -1.86
N PHE A 337 -9.72 -15.06 -2.66
CA PHE A 337 -10.33 -14.22 -3.68
C PHE A 337 -10.20 -14.86 -5.07
N THR A 338 -11.31 -14.84 -5.81
CA THR A 338 -11.41 -15.22 -7.22
C THR A 338 -12.18 -14.14 -7.97
N LEU A 339 -12.11 -14.08 -9.30
CA LEU A 339 -12.86 -13.09 -10.08
C LEU A 339 -14.36 -13.13 -9.76
N GLN A 340 -14.93 -14.32 -9.54
CA GLN A 340 -16.36 -14.52 -9.28
C GLN A 340 -16.78 -14.09 -7.87
N ASN A 341 -15.96 -14.34 -6.85
CA ASN A 341 -16.37 -14.07 -5.46
C ASN A 341 -15.94 -12.69 -4.97
N THR A 342 -14.99 -12.04 -5.64
CA THR A 342 -14.30 -10.86 -5.12
C THR A 342 -15.25 -9.69 -4.91
N GLN A 343 -16.13 -9.41 -5.87
CA GLN A 343 -17.08 -8.31 -5.75
C GLN A 343 -17.96 -8.44 -4.49
N LYS A 344 -18.52 -9.64 -4.25
CA LYS A 344 -19.34 -9.94 -3.08
C LYS A 344 -18.54 -9.79 -1.77
N LEU A 345 -17.33 -10.32 -1.73
CA LEU A 345 -16.45 -10.25 -0.56
C LEU A 345 -16.05 -8.80 -0.24
N LEU A 346 -15.66 -8.02 -1.24
CA LEU A 346 -15.30 -6.61 -1.07
C LEU A 346 -16.50 -5.80 -0.58
N LEU A 347 -17.67 -5.96 -1.19
CA LEU A 347 -18.91 -5.27 -0.76
C LEU A 347 -19.21 -5.52 0.71
N SER A 348 -19.13 -6.78 1.17
CA SER A 348 -19.36 -7.14 2.57
C SER A 348 -18.33 -6.51 3.52
N ARG A 349 -17.03 -6.65 3.19
CA ARG A 349 -15.92 -6.15 4.01
C ARG A 349 -15.94 -4.61 4.11
N ILE A 350 -16.10 -3.92 2.99
CA ILE A 350 -16.11 -2.45 2.92
C ILE A 350 -17.35 -1.89 3.62
N SER A 351 -18.53 -2.50 3.46
CA SER A 351 -19.74 -2.06 4.15
C SER A 351 -19.60 -2.16 5.67
N LYS A 352 -19.16 -3.32 6.18
CA LYS A 352 -18.93 -3.52 7.62
C LYS A 352 -17.87 -2.56 8.16
N SER A 353 -16.76 -2.42 7.45
CA SER A 353 -15.65 -1.56 7.85
C SER A 353 -16.03 -0.07 7.86
N SER A 354 -16.70 0.41 6.79
CA SER A 354 -17.13 1.80 6.65
C SER A 354 -18.22 2.18 7.66
N ALA A 355 -19.16 1.28 7.98
CA ALA A 355 -20.16 1.47 9.05
C ALA A 355 -19.49 1.73 10.40
N LEU A 356 -18.65 0.77 10.83
CA LEU A 356 -17.96 0.84 12.11
C LEU A 356 -17.03 2.05 12.19
N GLN A 357 -16.34 2.38 11.10
CA GLN A 357 -15.46 3.54 11.05
C GLN A 357 -16.22 4.87 11.10
N THR A 358 -17.43 4.93 10.51
CA THR A 358 -18.29 6.12 10.57
C THR A 358 -18.78 6.35 11.99
N ILE A 359 -19.29 5.31 12.65
CA ILE A 359 -19.70 5.36 14.07
C ILE A 359 -18.51 5.77 14.94
N LYS A 360 -17.36 5.10 14.79
CA LYS A 360 -16.15 5.42 15.53
C LYS A 360 -15.70 6.87 15.34
N GLY A 361 -15.79 7.39 14.11
CA GLY A 361 -15.43 8.77 13.79
C GLY A 361 -16.24 9.82 14.56
N VAL A 362 -17.47 9.51 14.97
CA VAL A 362 -18.29 10.38 15.84
C VAL A 362 -17.64 10.50 17.22
N PHE A 363 -17.21 9.39 17.80
CA PHE A 363 -16.58 9.37 19.12
C PHE A 363 -15.15 9.94 19.13
N THR A 364 -14.35 9.65 18.10
CA THR A 364 -12.94 10.11 18.07
C THR A 364 -12.81 11.60 17.76
N ALA A 365 -13.72 12.16 16.94
CA ALA A 365 -13.75 13.60 16.72
C ALA A 365 -14.42 14.33 17.91
N GLY A 366 -15.40 13.70 18.56
CA GLY A 366 -16.28 14.35 19.52
C GLY A 366 -17.41 15.10 18.81
N ILE A 367 -18.57 15.20 19.46
CA ILE A 367 -19.84 15.66 18.87
C ILE A 367 -19.68 16.97 18.05
N THR A 368 -18.99 17.97 18.61
CA THR A 368 -18.79 19.28 17.97
C THR A 368 -17.94 19.19 16.70
N LYS A 369 -16.79 18.49 16.73
CA LYS A 369 -15.93 18.31 15.54
C LYS A 369 -16.60 17.39 14.50
N SER A 370 -17.39 16.40 14.92
CA SER A 370 -18.15 15.53 14.02
C SER A 370 -19.20 16.30 13.22
N ILE A 371 -19.93 17.22 13.88
CA ILE A 371 -20.88 18.11 13.22
C ILE A 371 -20.14 19.01 12.23
N LYS A 372 -19.05 19.67 12.63
CA LYS A 372 -18.21 20.48 11.72
C LYS A 372 -17.74 19.68 10.49
N TYR A 373 -17.30 18.44 10.69
CA TYR A 373 -16.85 17.56 9.61
C TYR A 373 -17.97 17.16 8.66
N ALA A 374 -19.14 16.78 9.18
CA ALA A 374 -20.32 16.43 8.38
C ALA A 374 -20.77 17.63 7.54
N TRP A 375 -20.82 18.83 8.14
CA TRP A 375 -21.14 20.07 7.43
C TRP A 375 -20.12 20.42 6.33
N ALA A 376 -18.82 20.33 6.60
CA ALA A 376 -17.78 20.57 5.60
C ALA A 376 -17.88 19.61 4.41
N LYS A 377 -18.20 18.33 4.65
CA LYS A 377 -18.47 17.36 3.57
C LYS A 377 -19.74 17.68 2.79
N LYS A 378 -20.81 18.04 3.48
CA LYS A 378 -22.09 18.40 2.86
C LYS A 378 -21.94 19.62 1.96
N LEU A 379 -21.23 20.67 2.41
CA LEU A 379 -20.90 21.84 1.59
C LEU A 379 -20.08 21.49 0.34
N LYS A 380 -19.10 20.59 0.47
CA LYS A 380 -18.34 20.08 -0.69
C LYS A 380 -19.20 19.28 -1.67
N SER A 381 -20.26 18.64 -1.19
CA SER A 381 -21.22 17.94 -2.06
C SER A 381 -22.11 18.91 -2.84
N PHE A 382 -22.37 20.11 -2.33
CA PHE A 382 -23.21 21.13 -2.98
C PHE A 382 -22.45 22.07 -3.93
N LYS A 383 -21.13 22.25 -3.76
CA LYS A 383 -20.29 23.17 -4.57
C LYS A 383 -20.04 22.72 -6.04
N LYS A 384 -20.97 22.01 -6.68
CA LYS A 384 -20.88 21.62 -8.09
C LYS A 384 -22.25 21.71 -8.77
N ASN A 385 -22.65 22.94 -9.07
CA ASN A 385 -23.11 23.26 -10.41
C ASN A 385 -21.92 23.90 -11.14
#